data_AF-A0A3M7A8S8-F1
#
_entry.id   AF-A0A3M7A8S8-F1
#
_cell.length_a   1.000
_cell.length_b   1.000
_cell.length_c   1.000
_cell.angle_alpha   90.00
_cell.angle_beta   90.00
_cell.angle_gamma   90.00
#
_symmetry.space_group_name_H-M   'P 1'
#
loop_
_entity.id
_entity.type
_entity.pdbx_description
1 polymer ?
#
loop_
_entity_poly.entity_id
_entity_poly.type
_entity_poly.pdbx_seq_one_letter_code
_entity_poly.pdbx_strand_id
1 'polypeptide(L)'
;MPPATRKKRAASPAEQPSPPPSKKPARKKGKAEPAAEQINPEANGSSNQIQDAKATSQLHIPVDEECPLASYRVWINPDDGVIFDAALNQSNSSGNNNKFYRLQLLESPRGEYKTWTRWGRVGATGTGAVLGSGSLADAIKNFEKKFKEKSGLSWADRLADPKSGKYVFIERSYVPESEDESNDEEPHAKAGAPDRHSRSHSPPKCSLEPPVKSLMELIFNENYFDAVMVQLNYDSKKLPLGKLSKQTITRGFQALKNLSECISDPSRAGEIEGFSNLFFSLIPHDFGRNRPPVIRSTEVLKNEIEL
;
A
#
# COMPACT_ATOMS: atom_id res chain seq x y z
N MET A 1 -58.54 -55.95 4.77
CA MET A 1 -59.52 -55.65 5.85
C MET A 1 -59.37 -54.17 6.24
N PRO A 2 -60.43 -53.52 6.73
CA PRO A 2 -60.42 -52.11 7.14
C PRO A 2 -60.00 -51.98 8.64
N PRO A 3 -60.41 -50.96 9.44
CA PRO A 3 -59.52 -49.97 10.05
C PRO A 3 -59.43 -50.10 11.59
N ALA A 4 -58.76 -49.17 12.29
CA ALA A 4 -59.35 -48.48 13.47
C ALA A 4 -58.42 -47.47 14.17
N THR A 5 -59.03 -46.35 14.53
CA THR A 5 -58.55 -45.16 15.23
C THR A 5 -58.24 -45.28 16.74
N ARG A 6 -57.20 -44.55 17.20
CA ARG A 6 -57.20 -43.54 18.30
C ARG A 6 -57.40 -43.95 19.77
N LYS A 7 -56.51 -43.46 20.66
CA LYS A 7 -56.82 -43.12 22.08
C LYS A 7 -55.99 -41.95 22.65
N LYS A 8 -56.46 -41.41 23.79
CA LYS A 8 -56.14 -40.15 24.53
C LYS A 8 -55.37 -40.47 25.85
N ARG A 9 -54.74 -39.57 26.63
CA ARG A 9 -54.40 -38.10 26.64
C ARG A 9 -53.40 -37.86 27.83
N ALA A 10 -52.79 -36.66 27.93
CA ALA A 10 -52.18 -36.04 29.14
C ALA A 10 -50.65 -36.24 29.34
N ALA A 11 -49.91 -35.41 30.09
CA ALA A 11 -49.99 -33.96 30.43
C ALA A 11 -48.66 -33.57 31.14
N SER A 12 -48.27 -32.29 31.11
CA SER A 12 -47.04 -31.78 31.76
C SER A 12 -47.11 -31.74 33.29
N PRO A 13 -45.95 -31.61 33.96
CA PRO A 13 -45.77 -30.54 34.94
C PRO A 13 -44.57 -29.62 34.60
N ALA A 14 -44.47 -28.50 35.30
CA ALA A 14 -43.44 -27.46 35.12
C ALA A 14 -42.59 -27.29 36.39
N GLU A 15 -41.42 -26.65 36.28
CA GLU A 15 -40.66 -26.18 37.44
C GLU A 15 -39.85 -24.89 37.14
N GLN A 16 -39.73 -24.03 38.15
CA GLN A 16 -38.99 -22.76 38.29
C GLN A 16 -38.46 -22.70 39.75
N PRO A 17 -37.60 -21.77 40.20
CA PRO A 17 -36.61 -20.89 39.53
C PRO A 17 -35.19 -20.98 40.19
N SER A 18 -34.30 -20.01 39.92
CA SER A 18 -32.87 -19.93 40.28
C SER A 18 -32.52 -19.47 41.72
N PRO A 19 -31.24 -19.59 42.15
CA PRO A 19 -30.44 -18.37 42.43
C PRO A 19 -28.91 -18.47 42.09
N PRO A 20 -28.14 -17.35 42.12
CA PRO A 20 -26.73 -17.28 41.68
C PRO A 20 -25.69 -17.16 42.84
N PRO A 21 -24.37 -17.31 42.56
CA PRO A 21 -23.32 -16.85 43.47
C PRO A 21 -22.23 -15.94 42.84
N SER A 22 -22.21 -14.68 43.30
CA SER A 22 -21.07 -13.92 43.90
C SER A 22 -19.62 -13.90 43.33
N LYS A 23 -18.90 -12.83 43.71
CA LYS A 23 -17.59 -12.38 43.19
C LYS A 23 -16.37 -12.95 43.94
N LYS A 24 -15.29 -13.27 43.20
CA LYS A 24 -13.81 -13.10 43.44
C LYS A 24 -13.23 -13.26 44.87
N PRO A 25 -12.06 -13.93 45.03
CA PRO A 25 -10.78 -13.21 44.86
C PRO A 25 -9.68 -13.96 44.09
N ALA A 26 -8.52 -13.30 43.93
CA ALA A 26 -7.51 -13.60 42.91
C ALA A 26 -6.41 -14.61 43.32
N ARG A 27 -5.75 -15.22 42.33
CA ARG A 27 -4.39 -15.74 42.47
C ARG A 27 -3.59 -15.62 41.17
N LYS A 28 -2.44 -14.93 41.23
CA LYS A 28 -1.52 -14.72 40.11
C LYS A 28 -0.85 -16.04 39.69
N LYS A 29 -0.72 -16.27 38.38
CA LYS A 29 0.41 -16.98 37.74
C LYS A 29 0.52 -16.50 36.29
N GLY A 30 1.64 -15.89 35.93
CA GLY A 30 1.84 -15.32 34.61
C GLY A 30 2.26 -16.37 33.57
N LYS A 31 1.85 -16.13 32.33
CA LYS A 31 2.56 -16.52 31.11
C LYS A 31 2.58 -15.30 30.20
N ALA A 32 3.70 -15.06 29.53
CA ALA A 32 3.83 -13.95 28.61
C ALA A 32 3.13 -14.27 27.29
N GLU A 33 2.20 -13.40 26.89
CA GLU A 33 1.79 -13.23 25.49
C GLU A 33 2.63 -12.09 24.90
N PRO A 34 3.06 -12.16 23.64
CA PRO A 34 3.62 -10.99 22.97
C PRO A 34 2.51 -9.95 22.81
N ALA A 35 2.79 -8.70 23.18
CA ALA A 35 1.82 -7.62 23.08
C ALA A 35 1.52 -7.32 21.60
N ALA A 36 0.33 -7.73 21.14
CA ALA A 36 -0.24 -7.23 19.90
C ALA A 36 -0.70 -5.80 20.15
N GLU A 37 0.06 -4.84 19.63
CA GLU A 37 -0.28 -3.42 19.68
C GLU A 37 -1.59 -3.16 18.94
N GLN A 38 -2.58 -2.62 19.65
CA GLN A 38 -3.91 -2.36 19.08
C GLN A 38 -3.84 -1.09 18.22
N ILE A 39 -3.53 -1.27 16.93
CA ILE A 39 -3.54 -0.17 15.95
C ILE A 39 -4.97 0.35 15.82
N ASN A 40 -5.19 1.56 16.33
CA ASN A 40 -6.49 2.25 16.29
C ASN A 40 -6.75 2.78 14.86
N PRO A 41 -7.84 2.37 14.16
CA PRO A 41 -8.01 2.66 12.74
C PRO A 41 -8.48 4.09 12.40
N GLU A 42 -8.76 4.95 13.39
CA GLU A 42 -9.50 6.21 13.19
C GLU A 42 -8.65 7.45 12.83
N ALA A 43 -7.35 7.30 12.57
CA ALA A 43 -6.46 8.39 12.12
C ALA A 43 -5.70 8.00 10.84
N ASN A 44 -6.38 7.99 9.70
CA ASN A 44 -5.75 7.76 8.38
C ASN A 44 -6.31 8.76 7.35
N GLY A 45 -5.67 9.93 7.28
CA GLY A 45 -5.80 10.79 6.10
C GLY A 45 -5.16 10.10 4.89
N SER A 46 -5.81 10.17 3.73
CA SER A 46 -5.26 9.58 2.50
C SER A 46 -3.99 10.31 2.08
N SER A 47 -2.87 9.58 1.94
CA SER A 47 -1.61 10.15 1.42
C SER A 47 -1.72 10.60 -0.05
N ASN A 48 -2.79 10.20 -0.74
CA ASN A 48 -3.17 10.67 -2.07
C ASN A 48 -4.00 11.98 -2.07
N GLN A 49 -4.20 12.62 -0.93
CA GLN A 49 -4.98 13.86 -0.78
C GLN A 49 -4.32 14.84 0.19
N ILE A 50 -4.18 16.10 -0.19
CA ILE A 50 -3.48 17.13 0.62
C ILE A 50 -4.40 18.32 0.88
N GLN A 51 -4.81 18.48 2.14
CA GLN A 51 -5.77 19.50 2.54
C GLN A 51 -5.16 20.92 2.58
N ASP A 52 -3.83 21.04 2.69
CA ASP A 52 -3.12 22.31 2.75
C ASP A 52 -2.67 22.81 1.36
N ALA A 53 -3.36 23.82 0.82
CA ALA A 53 -3.03 24.44 -0.46
C ALA A 53 -1.57 24.97 -0.56
N LYS A 54 -0.95 25.32 0.57
CA LYS A 54 0.46 25.73 0.64
C LYS A 54 1.43 24.55 0.53
N ALA A 55 1.05 23.36 1.01
CA ALA A 55 1.81 22.14 0.80
C ALA A 55 1.65 21.63 -0.64
N THR A 56 0.42 21.64 -1.16
CA THR A 56 0.10 21.27 -2.55
C THR A 56 0.87 22.09 -3.60
N SER A 57 1.15 23.37 -3.33
CA SER A 57 1.95 24.22 -4.24
C SER A 57 3.47 24.03 -4.13
N GLN A 58 3.97 23.36 -3.09
CA GLN A 58 5.39 23.02 -2.93
C GLN A 58 5.70 21.54 -3.24
N LEU A 59 4.67 20.69 -3.31
CA LEU A 59 4.86 19.26 -3.57
C LEU A 59 5.18 18.97 -5.04
N HIS A 60 6.42 18.53 -5.30
CA HIS A 60 6.83 18.03 -6.61
C HIS A 60 6.63 16.52 -6.73
N ILE A 61 5.55 16.11 -7.40
CA ILE A 61 5.26 14.71 -7.71
C ILE A 61 5.98 14.30 -9.00
N PRO A 62 6.83 13.26 -8.99
CA PRO A 62 7.62 12.90 -10.16
C PRO A 62 6.76 12.36 -11.29
N VAL A 63 6.82 13.04 -12.44
CA VAL A 63 6.34 12.52 -13.72
C VAL A 63 7.09 11.21 -14.02
N ASP A 64 6.40 10.28 -14.66
CA ASP A 64 6.95 9.00 -15.09
C ASP A 64 8.15 9.17 -16.04
N GLU A 65 9.24 8.46 -15.75
CA GLU A 65 10.54 8.59 -16.44
C GLU A 65 10.45 8.32 -17.95
N GLU A 66 9.53 7.43 -18.34
CA GLU A 66 9.25 7.05 -19.73
C GLU A 66 8.23 7.99 -20.42
N CYS A 67 7.75 9.04 -19.72
CA CYS A 67 6.81 9.99 -20.30
C CYS A 67 7.55 10.98 -21.22
N PRO A 68 7.14 11.13 -22.49
CA PRO A 68 7.78 12.07 -23.42
C PRO A 68 7.50 13.56 -23.09
N LEU A 69 6.67 13.84 -22.08
CA LEU A 69 6.19 15.18 -21.74
C LEU A 69 7.03 15.83 -20.62
N ALA A 70 8.35 15.92 -20.81
CA ALA A 70 9.32 16.31 -19.77
C ALA A 70 9.12 17.70 -19.12
N SER A 71 8.35 18.60 -19.74
CA SER A 71 8.03 19.93 -19.18
C SER A 71 6.69 20.01 -18.43
N TYR A 72 5.93 18.91 -18.39
CA TYR A 72 4.65 18.86 -17.69
C TYR A 72 4.88 18.50 -16.21
N ARG A 73 3.88 18.80 -15.38
CA ARG A 73 3.82 18.37 -13.97
C ARG A 73 2.58 17.52 -13.74
N VAL A 74 2.61 16.66 -12.72
CA VAL A 74 1.39 15.94 -12.28
C VAL A 74 0.37 16.97 -11.80
N TRP A 75 -0.86 16.84 -12.27
CA TRP A 75 -1.97 17.68 -11.85
C TRP A 75 -2.51 17.20 -10.51
N ILE A 76 -2.68 18.16 -9.60
CA ILE A 76 -3.36 17.97 -8.32
C ILE A 76 -4.62 18.82 -8.37
N ASN A 77 -5.75 18.25 -8.00
CA ASN A 77 -7.02 18.97 -8.01
C ASN A 77 -6.98 20.11 -6.97
N PRO A 78 -7.16 21.39 -7.38
CA PRO A 78 -7.05 22.52 -6.46
C PRO A 78 -8.18 22.57 -5.42
N ASP A 79 -9.33 21.94 -5.68
CA ASP A 79 -10.52 22.04 -4.83
C ASP A 79 -10.46 21.11 -3.61
N ASP A 80 -9.89 19.91 -3.76
CA ASP A 80 -9.85 18.86 -2.74
C ASP A 80 -8.44 18.32 -2.45
N GLY A 81 -7.43 18.78 -3.18
CA GLY A 81 -6.03 18.34 -3.02
C GLY A 81 -5.74 16.93 -3.51
N VAL A 82 -6.63 16.29 -4.27
CA VAL A 82 -6.44 14.91 -4.76
C VAL A 82 -5.41 14.86 -5.86
N ILE A 83 -4.44 13.95 -5.71
CA ILE A 83 -3.31 13.73 -6.60
C ILE A 83 -3.72 12.79 -7.74
N PHE A 84 -3.74 13.27 -8.99
CA PHE A 84 -4.05 12.43 -10.16
C PHE A 84 -2.82 11.66 -10.67
N ASP A 85 -2.17 10.90 -9.78
CA ASP A 85 -1.22 9.81 -10.09
C ASP A 85 -1.77 8.51 -9.50
N ALA A 86 -1.92 7.49 -10.33
CA ALA A 86 -2.37 6.17 -9.93
C ALA A 86 -1.38 5.09 -10.37
N ALA A 87 -0.75 4.44 -9.38
CA ALA A 87 -0.05 3.18 -9.58
C ALA A 87 -1.05 2.02 -9.40
N LEU A 88 -1.32 1.26 -10.45
CA LEU A 88 -2.15 0.06 -10.38
C LEU A 88 -1.29 -1.18 -10.57
N ASN A 89 -1.59 -2.26 -9.86
CA ASN A 89 -0.91 -3.55 -10.01
C ASN A 89 -1.89 -4.73 -9.98
N GLN A 90 -1.54 -5.80 -10.67
CA GLN A 90 -2.32 -7.04 -10.75
C GLN A 90 -1.39 -8.25 -10.78
N SER A 91 -1.37 -9.00 -9.68
CA SER A 91 -0.82 -10.35 -9.61
C SER A 91 -1.94 -11.39 -9.68
N ASN A 92 -1.74 -12.42 -10.52
CA ASN A 92 -2.57 -13.62 -10.56
C ASN A 92 -1.68 -14.80 -10.96
N SER A 93 -1.47 -15.70 -10.00
CA SER A 93 -0.67 -16.90 -10.14
C SER A 93 -1.19 -17.79 -11.29
N SER A 94 -2.45 -18.25 -11.25
CA SER A 94 -2.98 -19.16 -12.28
C SER A 94 -2.97 -18.60 -13.71
N GLY A 95 -3.13 -17.28 -13.86
CA GLY A 95 -3.02 -16.61 -15.16
C GLY A 95 -1.60 -16.20 -15.59
N ASN A 96 -0.57 -16.46 -14.77
CA ASN A 96 0.79 -15.89 -14.89
C ASN A 96 0.76 -14.37 -15.21
N ASN A 97 -0.11 -13.64 -14.52
CA ASN A 97 -0.17 -12.18 -14.62
C ASN A 97 0.62 -11.59 -13.45
N ASN A 98 1.55 -10.70 -13.75
CA ASN A 98 2.18 -9.81 -12.79
C ASN A 98 2.36 -8.47 -13.51
N LYS A 99 1.35 -7.61 -13.48
CA LYS A 99 1.18 -6.50 -14.43
C LYS A 99 0.93 -5.19 -13.71
N PHE A 100 1.70 -4.16 -14.06
CA PHE A 100 1.46 -2.79 -13.61
C PHE A 100 0.70 -1.99 -14.67
N TYR A 101 0.01 -0.95 -14.21
CA TYR A 101 -0.60 0.08 -15.04
C TYR A 101 -0.51 1.43 -14.30
N ARG A 102 0.37 2.33 -14.73
CA ARG A 102 0.47 3.70 -14.22
C ARG A 102 -0.45 4.63 -15.01
N LEU A 103 -1.12 5.55 -14.32
CA LEU A 103 -1.81 6.70 -14.91
C LEU A 103 -1.31 7.98 -14.26
N GLN A 104 -1.09 9.03 -15.04
CA GLN A 104 -0.88 10.38 -14.52
C GLN A 104 -1.70 11.36 -15.33
N LEU A 105 -2.43 12.26 -14.68
CA LEU A 105 -2.94 13.48 -15.33
C LEU A 105 -1.83 14.52 -15.25
N LEU A 106 -1.45 15.06 -16.40
CA LEU A 106 -0.32 15.95 -16.56
C LEU A 106 -0.78 17.32 -17.08
N GLU A 107 -0.26 18.39 -16.50
CA GLU A 107 -0.51 19.79 -16.89
C GLU A 107 0.78 20.42 -17.44
N SER A 108 0.66 21.11 -18.58
CA SER A 108 1.73 21.88 -19.20
C SER A 108 1.84 23.30 -18.62
N PRO A 109 3.01 23.96 -18.69
CA PRO A 109 3.16 25.37 -18.33
C PRO A 109 2.31 26.34 -19.18
N ARG A 110 1.66 25.86 -20.24
CA ARG A 110 0.77 26.63 -21.13
C ARG A 110 -0.73 26.38 -20.84
N GLY A 111 -1.07 25.60 -19.82
CA GLY A 111 -2.45 25.25 -19.48
C GLY A 111 -3.05 24.16 -20.37
N GLU A 112 -2.23 23.31 -20.99
CA GLU A 112 -2.70 22.10 -21.70
C GLU A 112 -2.66 20.88 -20.77
N TYR A 113 -3.67 20.02 -20.86
CA TYR A 113 -3.83 18.85 -20.00
C TYR A 113 -3.85 17.56 -20.82
N LYS A 114 -3.12 16.54 -20.37
CA LYS A 114 -3.04 15.21 -21.01
C LYS A 114 -3.09 14.11 -19.96
N THR A 115 -3.52 12.91 -20.34
CA THR A 115 -3.37 11.71 -19.51
C THR A 115 -2.20 10.89 -20.03
N TRP A 116 -1.15 10.71 -19.23
CA TRP A 116 -0.16 9.69 -19.49
C TRP A 116 -0.63 8.34 -18.94
N THR A 117 -0.37 7.27 -19.69
CA THR A 117 -0.58 5.90 -19.25
C THR A 117 0.63 5.06 -19.61
N ARG A 118 1.11 4.18 -18.71
CA ARG A 118 2.16 3.20 -19.00
C ARG A 118 1.80 1.86 -18.38
N TRP A 119 2.02 0.77 -19.09
CA TRP A 119 1.67 -0.58 -18.63
C TRP A 119 2.69 -1.60 -19.08
N GLY A 120 2.80 -2.69 -18.33
CA GLY A 120 3.75 -3.74 -18.65
C GLY A 120 3.71 -4.86 -17.64
N ARG A 121 4.71 -5.74 -17.72
CA ARG A 121 5.00 -6.71 -16.67
C ARG A 121 5.79 -6.01 -15.57
N VAL A 122 5.46 -6.27 -14.32
CA VAL A 122 6.19 -5.76 -13.14
C VAL A 122 7.68 -6.13 -13.29
N GLY A 123 8.56 -5.17 -13.06
CA GLY A 123 10.02 -5.29 -13.26
C GLY A 123 10.52 -4.93 -14.67
N ALA A 124 9.63 -4.58 -15.62
CA ALA A 124 10.00 -4.18 -16.98
C ALA A 124 9.49 -2.77 -17.34
N THR A 125 10.17 -2.09 -18.27
CA THR A 125 9.81 -0.74 -18.75
C THR A 125 8.37 -0.63 -19.25
N GLY A 126 7.90 -1.65 -19.99
CA GLY A 126 6.54 -1.70 -20.51
C GLY A 126 6.34 -0.86 -21.78
N THR A 127 5.15 -0.27 -21.93
CA THR A 127 4.73 0.54 -23.08
C THR A 127 3.77 1.61 -22.59
N GLY A 128 3.83 2.82 -23.15
CA GLY A 128 2.95 3.92 -22.75
C GLY A 128 2.26 4.64 -23.91
N ALA A 129 1.28 5.47 -23.55
CA ALA A 129 0.51 6.30 -24.46
C ALA A 129 0.06 7.60 -23.76
N VAL A 130 0.21 8.72 -24.47
CA VAL A 130 -0.39 10.01 -24.13
C VAL A 130 -1.80 10.05 -24.70
N LEU A 131 -2.78 10.42 -23.88
CA LEU A 131 -4.19 10.54 -24.25
C LEU A 131 -4.69 11.98 -24.01
N GLY A 132 -5.80 12.32 -24.67
CA GLY A 132 -6.51 13.57 -24.48
C GLY A 132 -6.18 14.66 -25.51
N SER A 133 -7.20 15.48 -25.79
CA SER A 133 -7.18 16.60 -26.72
C SER A 133 -6.31 17.77 -26.25
N GLY A 134 -6.21 18.01 -24.95
CA GLY A 134 -5.52 19.17 -24.36
C GLY A 134 -6.37 19.93 -23.33
N SER A 135 -7.66 19.65 -23.25
CA SER A 135 -8.55 20.23 -22.22
C SER A 135 -8.54 19.42 -20.93
N LEU A 136 -8.66 20.09 -19.78
CA LEU A 136 -8.70 19.45 -18.45
C LEU A 136 -9.84 18.42 -18.35
N ALA A 137 -11.05 18.78 -18.80
CA ALA A 137 -12.22 17.89 -18.73
C ALA A 137 -12.02 16.57 -19.51
N ASP A 138 -11.36 16.63 -20.67
CA ASP A 138 -11.04 15.43 -21.45
C ASP A 138 -9.88 14.63 -20.83
N ALA A 139 -8.88 15.29 -20.24
CA ALA A 139 -7.81 14.61 -19.51
C ALA A 139 -8.33 13.88 -18.25
N ILE A 140 -9.22 14.50 -17.46
CA ILE A 140 -9.90 13.86 -16.31
C ILE A 140 -10.72 12.66 -16.81
N LYS A 141 -11.55 12.86 -17.84
CA LYS A 141 -12.38 11.79 -18.42
C LYS A 141 -11.56 10.60 -18.92
N ASN A 142 -10.41 10.82 -19.55
CA ASN A 142 -9.53 9.73 -19.99
C ASN A 142 -8.86 9.02 -18.80
N PHE A 143 -8.41 9.76 -17.79
CA PHE A 143 -7.84 9.22 -16.55
C PHE A 143 -8.86 8.32 -15.82
N GLU A 144 -10.04 8.87 -15.47
CA GLU A 144 -11.08 8.15 -14.74
C GLU A 144 -11.61 6.94 -15.50
N LYS A 145 -11.81 7.08 -16.82
CA LYS A 145 -12.21 5.96 -17.69
C LYS A 145 -11.19 4.83 -17.62
N LYS A 146 -9.89 5.14 -17.69
CA LYS A 146 -8.83 4.13 -17.67
C LYS A 146 -8.65 3.51 -16.28
N PHE A 147 -8.72 4.31 -15.21
CA PHE A 147 -8.75 3.81 -13.85
C PHE A 147 -9.90 2.81 -13.66
N LYS A 148 -11.14 3.21 -13.97
CA LYS A 148 -12.34 2.37 -13.84
C LYS A 148 -12.33 1.14 -14.74
N GLU A 149 -11.72 1.19 -15.93
CA GLU A 149 -11.53 0.03 -16.80
C GLU A 149 -10.64 -1.05 -16.11
N LYS A 150 -9.56 -0.62 -15.45
CA LYS A 150 -8.53 -1.49 -14.85
C LYS A 150 -8.84 -1.94 -13.42
N SER A 151 -9.25 -1.05 -12.52
CA SER A 151 -9.61 -1.37 -11.12
C SER A 151 -11.07 -1.82 -10.97
N GLY A 152 -11.96 -1.32 -11.84
CA GLY A 152 -13.40 -1.48 -11.69
C GLY A 152 -14.04 -0.53 -10.64
N LEU A 153 -13.26 0.37 -10.04
CA LEU A 153 -13.71 1.39 -9.07
C LEU A 153 -13.87 2.76 -9.75
N SER A 154 -14.65 3.67 -9.17
CA SER A 154 -14.58 5.08 -9.57
C SER A 154 -13.32 5.73 -8.99
N TRP A 155 -12.93 6.90 -9.49
CA TRP A 155 -11.79 7.62 -8.92
C TRP A 155 -12.10 8.26 -7.55
N ALA A 156 -13.36 8.60 -7.30
CA ALA A 156 -13.84 8.97 -5.96
C ALA A 156 -13.69 7.79 -4.99
N ASP A 157 -14.09 6.58 -5.42
CA ASP A 157 -14.01 5.34 -4.63
C ASP A 157 -12.64 4.65 -4.72
N ARG A 158 -11.56 5.35 -5.12
CA ARG A 158 -10.25 4.73 -5.42
C ARG A 158 -9.64 3.93 -4.26
N LEU A 159 -9.99 4.29 -3.03
CA LEU A 159 -9.53 3.63 -1.80
C LEU A 159 -10.42 2.46 -1.35
N ALA A 160 -11.54 2.17 -2.03
CA ALA A 160 -12.40 1.04 -1.69
C ALA A 160 -11.70 -0.33 -1.90
N ASP A 161 -12.31 -1.39 -1.39
CA ASP A 161 -11.74 -2.74 -1.49
C ASP A 161 -11.56 -3.18 -2.96
N PRO A 162 -10.40 -3.78 -3.32
CA PRO A 162 -10.15 -4.18 -4.70
C PRO A 162 -11.09 -5.26 -5.20
N LYS A 163 -11.50 -5.15 -6.47
CA LYS A 163 -12.35 -6.16 -7.11
C LYS A 163 -11.54 -7.39 -7.51
N SER A 164 -12.07 -8.57 -7.22
CA SER A 164 -11.45 -9.85 -7.60
C SER A 164 -11.16 -9.90 -9.11
N GLY A 165 -9.94 -10.30 -9.48
CA GLY A 165 -9.49 -10.36 -10.87
C GLY A 165 -9.28 -9.01 -11.58
N LYS A 166 -9.32 -7.89 -10.86
CA LYS A 166 -8.98 -6.54 -11.36
C LYS A 166 -7.63 -6.07 -10.85
N TYR A 167 -7.23 -4.86 -11.22
CA TYR A 167 -6.03 -4.22 -10.68
C TYR A 167 -6.34 -3.59 -9.32
N VAL A 168 -5.40 -3.71 -8.39
CA VAL A 168 -5.37 -3.03 -7.10
C VAL A 168 -4.75 -1.65 -7.29
N PHE A 169 -5.30 -0.63 -6.62
CA PHE A 169 -4.66 0.68 -6.51
C PHE A 169 -3.65 0.69 -5.36
N ILE A 170 -2.43 1.12 -5.66
CA ILE A 170 -1.32 1.26 -4.73
C ILE A 170 -1.18 2.75 -4.43
N GLU A 171 -1.46 3.13 -3.18
CA GLU A 171 -1.29 4.49 -2.72
C GLU A 171 0.18 4.73 -2.36
N ARG A 172 0.73 5.84 -2.85
CA ARG A 172 2.12 6.27 -2.60
C ARG A 172 2.11 7.44 -1.63
N SER A 173 3.06 7.48 -0.71
CA SER A 173 3.30 8.66 0.12
C SER A 173 4.22 9.63 -0.63
N TYR A 174 3.75 10.86 -0.81
CA TYR A 174 4.53 11.95 -1.39
C TYR A 174 4.96 12.99 -0.36
N VAL A 175 4.41 12.93 0.85
CA VAL A 175 4.78 13.83 1.95
C VAL A 175 6.15 13.41 2.49
N PRO A 176 7.15 14.32 2.58
CA PRO A 176 8.39 14.04 3.27
C PRO A 176 8.10 13.83 4.77
N GLU A 177 8.75 12.84 5.38
CA GLU A 177 8.63 12.57 6.82
C GLU A 177 9.42 13.63 7.62
N SER A 178 8.81 14.80 7.75
CA SER A 178 9.14 15.80 8.76
C SER A 178 7.92 15.99 9.65
N GLU A 179 8.11 15.80 10.96
CA GLU A 179 7.17 16.18 12.03
C GLU A 179 5.94 15.28 12.27
N ASP A 180 6.08 13.94 12.32
CA ASP A 180 4.99 13.10 12.88
C ASP A 180 5.43 11.84 13.66
N GLU A 181 6.69 11.78 14.12
CA GLU A 181 7.10 10.88 15.20
C GLU A 181 8.04 11.63 16.18
N SER A 182 7.71 11.60 17.47
CA SER A 182 8.38 12.22 18.65
C SER A 182 8.21 13.75 18.90
N ASN A 183 7.21 14.05 19.74
CA ASN A 183 7.31 14.66 21.09
C ASN A 183 7.98 16.05 21.30
N ASP A 184 7.35 16.87 22.15
CA ASP A 184 7.75 18.22 22.60
C ASP A 184 9.27 18.51 22.70
N GLU A 185 9.80 19.36 21.81
CA GLU A 185 10.83 20.37 22.12
C GLU A 185 10.59 21.67 21.34
N GLU A 186 10.93 22.82 21.93
CA GLU A 186 10.59 24.15 21.41
C GLU A 186 11.33 24.53 20.10
N PRO A 187 10.72 25.38 19.24
CA PRO A 187 11.33 25.79 17.98
C PRO A 187 12.51 26.76 18.19
N HIS A 188 13.73 26.22 18.17
CA HIS A 188 14.95 27.04 18.07
C HIS A 188 15.05 27.72 16.70
N ALA A 189 14.49 28.94 16.62
CA ALA A 189 14.60 29.82 15.48
C ALA A 189 16.07 30.04 15.06
N LYS A 190 16.39 29.79 13.79
CA LYS A 190 17.60 30.32 13.15
C LYS A 190 17.22 31.27 12.03
N ALA A 191 17.62 32.53 12.21
CA ALA A 191 17.38 33.62 11.29
C ALA A 191 18.05 33.38 9.93
N GLY A 192 17.41 33.86 8.86
CA GLY A 192 17.93 33.74 7.50
C GLY A 192 19.09 34.69 7.19
N ALA A 193 19.93 34.28 6.24
CA ALA A 193 20.78 35.15 5.44
C ALA A 193 20.98 34.51 4.04
N PRO A 194 21.21 35.28 2.96
CA PRO A 194 20.87 34.83 1.60
C PRO A 194 22.05 34.35 0.73
N ASP A 195 21.67 33.55 -0.29
CA ASP A 195 22.29 33.38 -1.62
C ASP A 195 23.76 32.89 -1.73
N ARG A 196 24.00 31.94 -2.66
CA ARG A 196 25.03 31.99 -3.72
C ARG A 196 25.20 30.67 -4.47
N HIS A 197 24.95 30.75 -5.78
CA HIS A 197 25.64 30.07 -6.90
C HIS A 197 26.55 28.85 -6.61
N SER A 198 26.21 27.75 -7.28
CA SER A 198 27.07 26.68 -7.82
C SER A 198 28.53 26.68 -7.38
N ARG A 199 28.89 25.70 -6.53
CA ARG A 199 30.28 25.26 -6.34
C ARG A 199 30.32 23.74 -6.38
N SER A 200 31.22 23.20 -7.20
CA SER A 200 31.66 21.83 -7.08
C SER A 200 32.28 21.65 -5.69
N HIS A 201 31.58 20.94 -4.80
CA HIS A 201 32.08 20.62 -3.47
C HIS A 201 32.67 19.22 -3.48
N SER A 202 33.99 19.13 -3.27
CA SER A 202 34.60 17.93 -2.71
C SER A 202 33.85 17.55 -1.42
N PRO A 203 33.59 16.26 -1.16
CA PRO A 203 32.81 15.84 0.00
C PRO A 203 33.41 16.42 1.30
N PRO A 204 32.56 16.88 2.25
CA PRO A 204 33.04 17.50 3.47
C PRO A 204 33.92 16.52 4.27
N LYS A 205 35.01 17.03 4.84
CA LYS A 205 35.93 16.20 5.61
C LYS A 205 35.23 15.67 6.87
N CYS A 206 34.98 14.37 6.92
CA CYS A 206 34.38 13.70 8.07
C CYS A 206 35.24 13.94 9.33
N SER A 207 34.60 14.36 10.42
CA SER A 207 35.21 14.63 11.73
C SER A 207 34.98 13.51 12.74
N LEU A 208 34.34 12.40 12.34
CA LEU A 208 34.06 11.27 13.21
C LEU A 208 35.30 10.40 13.43
N GLU A 209 35.39 9.83 14.63
CA GLU A 209 36.31 8.73 14.98
C GLU A 209 36.24 7.60 13.92
N PRO A 210 37.37 7.04 13.46
CA PRO A 210 37.36 6.03 12.39
C PRO A 210 36.43 4.84 12.63
N PRO A 211 36.32 4.26 13.85
CA PRO A 211 35.34 3.20 14.12
C PRO A 211 33.88 3.64 13.96
N VAL A 212 33.55 4.87 14.36
CA VAL A 212 32.20 5.44 14.22
C VAL A 212 31.91 5.71 12.74
N LYS A 213 32.87 6.25 11.99
CA LYS A 213 32.76 6.40 10.53
C LYS A 213 32.49 5.05 9.86
N SER A 214 33.25 4.01 10.18
CA SER A 214 33.06 2.67 9.59
C SER A 214 31.72 2.04 9.98
N LEU A 215 31.23 2.26 11.20
CA LEU A 215 29.89 1.82 11.60
C LEU A 215 28.79 2.55 10.80
N MET A 216 28.91 3.86 10.63
CA MET A 216 27.98 4.66 9.82
C MET A 216 27.99 4.22 8.35
N GLU A 217 29.17 4.01 7.76
CA GLU A 217 29.33 3.48 6.39
C GLU A 217 28.79 2.06 6.23
N LEU A 218 28.67 1.27 7.31
CA LEU A 218 28.05 -0.06 7.30
C LEU A 218 26.52 0.04 7.39
N ILE A 219 25.97 0.78 8.37
CA ILE A 219 24.53 0.83 8.63
C ILE A 219 23.76 1.72 7.64
N PHE A 220 24.43 2.61 6.92
CA PHE A 220 23.86 3.41 5.83
C PHE A 220 24.32 2.93 4.44
N ASN A 221 24.74 1.67 4.31
CA ASN A 221 25.17 1.11 3.03
C ASN A 221 23.96 0.73 2.15
N GLU A 222 23.54 1.65 1.28
CA GLU A 222 22.44 1.45 0.32
C GLU A 222 22.59 0.15 -0.50
N ASN A 223 23.82 -0.27 -0.84
CA ASN A 223 24.04 -1.49 -1.60
C ASN A 223 23.73 -2.76 -0.79
N TYR A 224 23.90 -2.75 0.54
CA TYR A 224 23.50 -3.87 1.38
C TYR A 224 21.97 -3.93 1.53
N PHE A 225 21.30 -2.78 1.68
CA PHE A 225 19.83 -2.74 1.67
C PHE A 225 19.28 -3.25 0.33
N ASP A 226 19.75 -2.72 -0.81
CA ASP A 226 19.37 -3.21 -2.14
C ASP A 226 19.60 -4.72 -2.30
N ALA A 227 20.74 -5.24 -1.85
CA ALA A 227 21.07 -6.66 -1.98
C ALA A 227 20.17 -7.57 -1.15
N VAL A 228 19.71 -7.12 0.03
CA VAL A 228 18.75 -7.85 0.88
C VAL A 228 17.36 -7.79 0.25
N MET A 229 16.90 -6.61 -0.18
CA MET A 229 15.58 -6.46 -0.82
C MET A 229 15.47 -7.30 -2.11
N VAL A 230 16.53 -7.36 -2.92
CA VAL A 230 16.58 -8.23 -4.11
C VAL A 230 16.51 -9.71 -3.76
N GLN A 231 17.09 -10.16 -2.64
CA GLN A 231 16.94 -11.55 -2.15
C GLN A 231 15.50 -11.87 -1.74
N LEU A 232 14.76 -10.86 -1.24
CA LEU A 232 13.33 -10.92 -0.95
C LEU A 232 12.44 -10.69 -2.20
N ASN A 233 13.02 -10.69 -3.40
CA ASN A 233 12.34 -10.46 -4.69
C ASN A 233 11.74 -9.04 -4.88
N TYR A 234 12.19 -8.07 -4.08
CA TYR A 234 11.90 -6.65 -4.24
C TYR A 234 13.11 -5.91 -4.84
N ASP A 235 13.13 -5.79 -6.17
CA ASP A 235 14.16 -5.01 -6.86
C ASP A 235 13.79 -3.52 -6.86
N SER A 236 14.34 -2.76 -5.92
CA SER A 236 14.17 -1.31 -5.76
C SER A 236 14.43 -0.50 -7.04
N LYS A 237 15.34 -0.98 -7.91
CA LYS A 237 15.76 -0.29 -9.15
C LYS A 237 14.85 -0.58 -10.32
N LYS A 238 14.28 -1.79 -10.41
CA LYS A 238 13.24 -2.12 -11.40
C LYS A 238 11.83 -1.75 -10.95
N LEU A 239 11.61 -1.60 -9.64
CA LEU A 239 10.37 -1.20 -9.01
C LEU A 239 10.54 0.06 -8.15
N PRO A 240 10.88 1.22 -8.75
CA PRO A 240 10.91 2.52 -8.06
C PRO A 240 9.46 3.02 -7.81
N LEU A 241 8.72 2.25 -7.03
CA LEU A 241 7.34 2.54 -6.61
C LEU A 241 7.28 3.67 -5.58
N GLY A 242 8.41 4.31 -5.26
CA GLY A 242 8.50 5.35 -4.23
C GLY A 242 8.14 4.80 -2.85
N LYS A 243 7.90 5.70 -1.89
CA LYS A 243 7.37 5.30 -0.58
C LYS A 243 5.92 4.84 -0.75
N LEU A 244 5.60 3.62 -0.35
CA LEU A 244 4.21 3.16 -0.22
C LEU A 244 3.54 3.90 0.95
N SER A 245 2.23 4.11 0.89
CA SER A 245 1.51 4.69 2.04
C SER A 245 1.40 3.69 3.20
N LYS A 246 1.30 4.21 4.43
CA LYS A 246 1.00 3.41 5.64
C LYS A 246 -0.26 2.55 5.40
N GLN A 247 -1.31 3.10 4.75
CA GLN A 247 -2.53 2.35 4.41
C GLN A 247 -2.27 1.17 3.46
N THR A 248 -1.43 1.33 2.42
CA THR A 248 -1.08 0.23 1.50
C THR A 248 -0.34 -0.89 2.22
N ILE A 249 0.62 -0.53 3.08
CA ILE A 249 1.40 -1.48 3.90
C ILE A 249 0.48 -2.24 4.86
N THR A 250 -0.41 -1.54 5.59
CA THR A 250 -1.40 -2.18 6.48
C THR A 250 -2.32 -3.14 5.73
N ARG A 251 -2.74 -2.82 4.50
CA ARG A 251 -3.53 -3.74 3.65
C ARG A 251 -2.70 -4.97 3.24
N GLY A 252 -1.41 -4.81 2.94
CA GLY A 252 -0.48 -5.91 2.70
C GLY A 252 -0.42 -6.88 3.88
N PHE A 253 -0.17 -6.36 5.09
CA PHE A 253 -0.17 -7.17 6.32
C PHE A 253 -1.53 -7.84 6.59
N GLN A 254 -2.65 -7.18 6.33
CA GLN A 254 -3.97 -7.80 6.48
C GLN A 254 -4.18 -8.96 5.49
N ALA A 255 -3.65 -8.87 4.26
CA ALA A 255 -3.67 -9.98 3.31
C ALA A 255 -2.80 -11.16 3.78
N LEU A 256 -1.60 -10.90 4.32
CA LEU A 256 -0.74 -11.93 4.93
C LEU A 256 -1.38 -12.59 6.16
N LYS A 257 -2.06 -11.81 7.01
CA LYS A 257 -2.82 -12.31 8.16
C LYS A 257 -3.94 -13.26 7.73
N ASN A 258 -4.77 -12.85 6.77
CA ASN A 258 -5.83 -13.68 6.20
C ASN A 258 -5.25 -14.99 5.61
N LEU A 259 -4.08 -14.91 4.98
CA LEU A 259 -3.39 -16.06 4.41
C LEU A 259 -2.83 -17.01 5.49
N SER A 260 -2.35 -16.49 6.62
CA SER A 260 -1.95 -17.27 7.80
C SER A 260 -3.10 -18.11 8.36
N GLU A 261 -4.30 -17.52 8.44
CA GLU A 261 -5.52 -18.22 8.84
C GLU A 261 -5.88 -19.33 7.83
N CYS A 262 -5.80 -19.04 6.52
CA CYS A 262 -6.11 -20.01 5.46
C CYS A 262 -5.09 -21.17 5.37
N ILE A 263 -3.81 -20.94 5.71
CA ILE A 263 -2.81 -22.01 5.82
C ILE A 263 -3.10 -22.90 7.03
N SER A 264 -3.61 -22.32 8.12
CA SER A 264 -3.88 -23.03 9.38
C SER A 264 -5.18 -23.85 9.33
N ASP A 265 -6.14 -23.47 8.49
CA ASP A 265 -7.44 -24.13 8.32
C ASP A 265 -7.57 -24.82 6.95
N PRO A 266 -7.51 -26.17 6.89
CA PRO A 266 -7.68 -26.92 5.64
C PRO A 266 -9.00 -26.66 4.89
N SER A 267 -10.06 -26.21 5.57
CA SER A 267 -11.34 -25.90 4.91
C SER A 267 -11.26 -24.64 4.04
N ARG A 268 -10.34 -23.73 4.36
CA ARG A 268 -10.10 -22.46 3.66
C ARG A 268 -8.98 -22.54 2.62
N ALA A 269 -8.45 -23.73 2.35
CA ALA A 269 -7.33 -23.94 1.42
C ALA A 269 -7.57 -23.40 -0.01
N GLY A 270 -8.84 -23.30 -0.45
CA GLY A 270 -9.22 -22.70 -1.73
C GLY A 270 -9.02 -21.17 -1.80
N GLU A 271 -9.00 -20.47 -0.66
CA GLU A 271 -8.80 -19.02 -0.57
C GLU A 271 -7.33 -18.60 -0.67
N ILE A 272 -6.38 -19.52 -0.40
CA ILE A 272 -4.94 -19.24 -0.30
C ILE A 272 -4.38 -18.55 -1.56
N GLU A 273 -4.78 -19.02 -2.76
CA GLU A 273 -4.35 -18.36 -4.01
C GLU A 273 -4.97 -16.97 -4.17
N GLY A 274 -6.21 -16.77 -3.72
CA GLY A 274 -6.86 -15.46 -3.71
C GLY A 274 -6.11 -14.44 -2.86
N PHE A 275 -5.76 -14.80 -1.63
CA PHE A 275 -4.99 -13.92 -0.75
C PHE A 275 -3.53 -13.75 -1.18
N SER A 276 -2.87 -14.79 -1.74
CA SER A 276 -1.54 -14.65 -2.35
C SER A 276 -1.55 -13.63 -3.49
N ASN A 277 -2.55 -13.73 -4.38
CA ASN A 277 -2.72 -12.83 -5.51
C ASN A 277 -3.01 -11.39 -5.04
N LEU A 278 -3.83 -11.22 -3.99
CA LEU A 278 -4.12 -9.91 -3.39
C LEU A 278 -2.86 -9.28 -2.78
N PHE A 279 -2.11 -10.05 -1.98
CA PHE A 279 -0.85 -9.59 -1.37
C PHE A 279 0.15 -9.12 -2.42
N PHE A 280 0.47 -9.95 -3.41
CA PHE A 280 1.39 -9.59 -4.50
C PHE A 280 0.83 -8.50 -5.45
N SER A 281 -0.46 -8.15 -5.33
CA SER A 281 -1.04 -6.99 -6.00
C SER A 281 -0.88 -5.71 -5.18
N LEU A 282 -0.91 -5.79 -3.85
CA LEU A 282 -0.68 -4.66 -2.92
C LEU A 282 0.82 -4.33 -2.77
N ILE A 283 1.66 -5.36 -2.64
CA ILE A 283 3.11 -5.29 -2.50
C ILE A 283 3.73 -5.91 -3.77
N PRO A 284 4.13 -5.10 -4.77
CA PRO A 284 4.59 -5.64 -6.05
C PRO A 284 6.00 -6.23 -5.95
N HIS A 285 6.18 -7.37 -6.61
CA HIS A 285 7.42 -8.14 -6.62
C HIS A 285 7.89 -8.43 -8.05
N ASP A 286 9.21 -8.44 -8.29
CA ASP A 286 9.76 -8.79 -9.61
C ASP A 286 10.04 -10.29 -9.72
N PHE A 287 9.03 -11.04 -10.17
CA PHE A 287 9.17 -12.47 -10.48
C PHE A 287 9.85 -12.75 -11.84
N GLY A 288 10.50 -11.77 -12.47
CA GLY A 288 11.18 -11.94 -13.77
C GLY A 288 10.20 -12.43 -14.84
N ARG A 289 10.44 -13.60 -15.44
CA ARG A 289 9.48 -14.28 -16.35
C ARG A 289 8.65 -15.39 -15.68
N ASN A 290 8.87 -15.66 -14.40
CA ASN A 290 8.24 -16.76 -13.68
C ASN A 290 6.80 -16.43 -13.28
N ARG A 291 6.00 -17.49 -13.05
CA ARG A 291 4.65 -17.36 -12.47
C ARG A 291 4.77 -16.85 -11.02
N PRO A 292 3.95 -15.87 -10.58
CA PRO A 292 3.89 -15.49 -9.16
C PRO A 292 3.63 -16.73 -8.28
N PRO A 293 4.40 -16.94 -7.20
CA PRO A 293 4.20 -18.09 -6.33
C PRO A 293 2.83 -18.02 -5.63
N VAL A 294 2.41 -19.15 -5.06
CA VAL A 294 1.29 -19.19 -4.11
C VAL A 294 1.89 -19.45 -2.74
N ILE A 295 1.64 -18.57 -1.77
CA ILE A 295 2.19 -18.69 -0.43
C ILE A 295 1.42 -19.80 0.29
N ARG A 296 1.99 -21.01 0.33
CA ARG A 296 1.34 -22.21 0.90
C ARG A 296 2.00 -22.73 2.18
N SER A 297 3.20 -22.27 2.51
CA SER A 297 3.92 -22.68 3.72
C SER A 297 4.11 -21.50 4.66
N THR A 298 4.16 -21.81 5.97
CA THR A 298 4.47 -20.83 7.03
C THR A 298 5.87 -20.23 6.87
N GLU A 299 6.80 -20.94 6.22
CA GLU A 299 8.15 -20.46 5.93
C GLU A 299 8.13 -19.32 4.91
N VAL A 300 7.48 -19.50 3.75
CA VAL A 300 7.35 -18.42 2.75
C VAL A 300 6.57 -17.26 3.35
N LEU A 301 5.48 -17.52 4.08
CA LEU A 301 4.72 -16.48 4.76
C LEU A 301 5.58 -15.64 5.73
N LYS A 302 6.53 -16.24 6.45
CA LYS A 302 7.44 -15.49 7.33
C LYS A 302 8.39 -14.59 6.56
N ASN A 303 8.98 -15.09 5.48
CA ASN A 303 9.87 -14.29 4.64
C ASN A 303 9.16 -13.04 4.07
N GLU A 304 7.87 -13.17 3.73
CA GLU A 304 7.02 -12.06 3.23
C GLU A 304 6.53 -11.12 4.36
N ILE A 305 6.68 -11.50 5.64
CA ILE A 305 6.42 -10.66 6.83
C ILE A 305 7.70 -9.94 7.29
N GLU A 306 8.88 -10.51 7.00
CA GLU A 306 10.19 -9.94 7.30
C GLU A 306 10.65 -8.88 6.27
N LEU A 307 9.95 -8.77 5.14
CA LEU A 307 10.10 -7.76 4.09
C LEU A 307 9.41 -6.42 4.43
#